data_AF-A0A7Y2K6H2-F1
#
_entry.id   AF-A0A7Y2K6H2-F1
#
_cell.length_a   1.000
_cell.length_b   1.000
_cell.length_c   1.000
_cell.angle_alpha   90.00
_cell.angle_beta   90.00
_cell.angle_gamma   90.00
#
_symmetry.space_group_name_H-M   'P 1'
#
loop_
_entity.id
_entity.type
_entity.pdbx_description
1 polymer ?
#
loop_
_entity_poly.entity_id
_entity_poly.type
_entity_poly.pdbx_seq_one_letter_code
_entity_poly.pdbx_strand_id
1 'polypeptide(L)'
;MNTDERYIVDSLVTQFWKRGYFTISRRFGTYLPEPEKVGEFKIDVVARQRNKYAIGISLNEDELNSRKLADKIYYLATRHTKFSNKPVILFIAVPAKYYKQAKNLLEQMNKEVRRNIKLIQIIDESISKTDISRQKSKVLFS
;
A
#
# COMPACT_ATOMS: atom_id res chain seq x y z
N MET A 1 -2.87 18.24 -10.13
CA MET A 1 -3.50 16.93 -9.86
C MET A 1 -2.40 15.98 -9.43
N ASN A 2 -2.53 15.34 -8.27
CA ASN A 2 -1.52 14.46 -7.69
C ASN A 2 -1.62 13.06 -8.33
N THR A 3 -1.28 12.97 -9.61
CA THR A 3 -1.42 11.76 -10.45
C THR A 3 -0.73 10.55 -9.82
N ASP A 4 0.37 10.80 -9.10
CA ASP A 4 1.18 9.78 -8.44
C ASP A 4 0.45 9.12 -7.27
N GLU A 5 -0.26 9.89 -6.43
CA GLU A 5 -1.02 9.34 -5.31
C GLU A 5 -2.16 8.44 -5.79
N ARG A 6 -2.90 8.87 -6.82
CA ARG A 6 -4.00 8.07 -7.36
C ARG A 6 -3.47 6.76 -7.94
N TYR A 7 -2.37 6.82 -8.68
CA TYR A 7 -1.70 5.65 -9.24
C TYR A 7 -1.21 4.68 -8.17
N ILE A 8 -0.64 5.19 -7.06
CA ILE A 8 -0.21 4.36 -5.93
C ILE A 8 -1.42 3.65 -5.30
N VAL A 9 -2.53 4.37 -5.07
CA VAL A 9 -3.76 3.78 -4.51
C VAL A 9 -4.36 2.74 -5.46
N ASP A 10 -4.41 3.00 -6.77
CA ASP A 10 -4.86 2.04 -7.78
C ASP A 10 -4.00 0.78 -7.81
N SER A 11 -2.68 0.96 -7.74
CA SER A 11 -1.71 -0.13 -7.67
C SER A 11 -1.88 -0.95 -6.38
N LEU A 12 -2.11 -0.29 -5.26
CA LEU A 12 -2.41 -0.93 -3.98
C LEU A 12 -3.70 -1.76 -4.07
N VAL A 13 -4.77 -1.23 -4.67
CA VAL A 13 -6.03 -1.96 -4.92
C VAL A 13 -5.79 -3.20 -5.79
N THR A 14 -4.98 -3.09 -6.83
CA THR A 14 -4.63 -4.23 -7.68
C THR A 14 -3.91 -5.33 -6.89
N GLN A 15 -3.05 -4.95 -5.93
CA GLN A 15 -2.37 -5.90 -5.05
C GLN A 15 -3.33 -6.59 -4.07
N PHE A 16 -4.37 -5.91 -3.59
CA PHE A 16 -5.45 -6.54 -2.84
C PHE A 16 -6.16 -7.61 -3.67
N TRP A 17 -6.54 -7.28 -4.90
CA TRP A 17 -7.25 -8.21 -5.80
C TRP A 17 -6.41 -9.43 -6.16
N LYS A 18 -5.12 -9.25 -6.48
CA LYS A 18 -4.16 -10.36 -6.71
C LYS A 18 -4.08 -11.34 -5.55
N ARG A 19 -4.39 -10.89 -4.32
CA ARG A 19 -4.35 -11.70 -3.10
C ARG A 19 -5.75 -12.20 -2.67
N GLY A 20 -6.76 -11.99 -3.51
CA GLY A 20 -8.14 -12.43 -3.29
C GLY A 20 -8.92 -11.60 -2.28
N TYR A 21 -8.53 -10.35 -2.05
CA TYR A 21 -9.32 -9.40 -1.28
C TYR A 21 -10.23 -8.61 -2.21
N PHE A 22 -11.47 -8.38 -1.77
CA PHE A 22 -12.41 -7.49 -2.42
C PHE A 22 -12.39 -6.12 -1.74
N THR A 23 -12.29 -5.05 -2.52
CA THR A 23 -12.23 -3.67 -2.00
C THR A 23 -13.62 -3.20 -1.58
N ILE A 24 -13.75 -2.73 -0.35
CA ILE A 24 -15.02 -2.20 0.21
C ILE A 24 -15.05 -0.68 0.08
N SER A 25 -13.95 -0.02 0.44
CA SER A 25 -13.81 1.43 0.35
C SER A 25 -12.41 1.77 -0.11
N ARG A 26 -12.29 2.88 -0.85
CA ARG A 26 -10.99 3.34 -1.35
C ARG A 26 -11.00 4.83 -1.59
N ARG A 27 -9.84 5.44 -1.35
CA ARG A 27 -9.57 6.82 -1.71
C ARG A 27 -9.56 6.94 -3.24
N PHE A 28 -10.04 8.08 -3.73
CA PHE A 28 -10.19 8.38 -5.16
C PHE A 28 -11.09 7.39 -5.94
N GLY A 29 -11.99 6.68 -5.25
CA GLY A 29 -12.98 5.82 -5.87
C GLY A 29 -14.09 6.64 -6.54
N THR A 30 -14.53 6.20 -7.73
CA THR A 30 -15.70 6.79 -8.41
C THR A 30 -17.00 6.26 -7.82
N TYR A 31 -17.04 4.95 -7.52
CA TYR A 31 -18.25 4.24 -7.08
C TYR A 31 -18.10 3.59 -5.70
N LEU A 32 -16.88 3.57 -5.17
CA LEU A 32 -16.58 3.06 -3.84
C LEU A 32 -16.46 4.23 -2.87
N PRO A 33 -17.02 4.12 -1.66
CA PRO A 33 -16.96 5.19 -0.69
C PRO A 33 -15.52 5.45 -0.24
N GLU A 34 -15.27 6.66 0.24
CA GLU A 34 -14.00 7.01 0.87
C GLU A 34 -13.87 6.26 2.20
N PRO A 35 -12.70 5.68 2.51
CA PRO A 35 -12.52 4.93 3.74
C PRO A 35 -12.53 5.86 4.96
N GLU A 36 -13.22 5.42 6.02
CA GLU A 36 -13.18 6.09 7.31
C GLU A 36 -11.80 6.00 7.96
N LYS A 37 -11.49 6.97 8.82
CA LYS A 37 -10.27 6.93 9.64
C LYS A 37 -10.33 5.77 10.62
N VAL A 38 -9.18 5.17 10.87
CA VAL A 38 -9.03 4.14 11.91
C VAL A 38 -8.28 4.76 13.08
N GLY A 39 -9.02 5.05 14.16
CA GLY A 39 -8.52 5.93 15.22
C GLY A 39 -8.34 7.35 14.67
N GLU A 40 -7.15 7.91 14.86
CA GLU A 40 -6.78 9.22 14.30
C GLU A 40 -6.17 9.14 12.89
N PHE A 41 -5.82 7.94 12.43
CA PHE A 41 -5.06 7.75 11.19
C PHE A 41 -5.97 7.61 9.98
N LYS A 42 -5.62 8.35 8.92
CA LYS A 42 -6.22 8.17 7.59
C LYS A 42 -5.67 6.89 6.95
N ILE A 43 -6.54 6.22 6.22
CA ILE A 43 -6.23 5.01 5.45
C ILE A 43 -6.69 5.23 4.00
N ASP A 44 -6.09 4.51 3.06
CA ASP A 44 -6.37 4.70 1.63
C ASP A 44 -7.30 3.63 1.07
N VAL A 45 -7.29 2.42 1.62
CA VAL A 45 -8.10 1.29 1.13
C VAL A 45 -8.58 0.44 2.29
N VAL A 46 -9.83 -0.03 2.25
CA VAL A 46 -10.32 -1.13 3.08
C VAL A 46 -10.74 -2.26 2.16
N ALA A 47 -10.29 -3.47 2.47
CA ALA A 47 -10.61 -4.66 1.72
C ALA A 47 -10.99 -5.84 2.62
N ARG A 48 -11.71 -6.80 2.08
CA ARG A 48 -12.19 -7.98 2.80
C ARG A 48 -11.96 -9.25 1.99
N GLN A 49 -11.54 -10.29 2.69
CA GLN A 49 -11.43 -11.64 2.16
C GLN A 49 -12.17 -12.59 3.09
N ARG A 50 -13.33 -13.09 2.66
CA ARG A 50 -14.24 -13.91 3.48
C ARG A 50 -14.56 -13.23 4.81
N ASN A 51 -13.96 -13.68 5.91
CA ASN A 51 -14.16 -13.15 7.27
C ASN A 51 -12.93 -12.38 7.80
N LYS A 52 -11.97 -12.06 6.94
CA LYS A 52 -10.76 -11.29 7.28
C LYS A 52 -10.84 -9.91 6.63
N TYR A 53 -10.42 -8.89 7.38
CA TYR A 53 -10.30 -7.53 6.89
C TYR A 53 -8.84 -7.19 6.67
N ALA A 54 -8.60 -6.27 5.75
CA ALA A 54 -7.31 -5.70 5.51
C ALA A 54 -7.44 -4.21 5.19
N ILE A 55 -6.43 -3.45 5.60
CA ILE A 55 -6.35 -2.01 5.44
C ILE A 55 -5.12 -1.70 4.60
N GLY A 56 -5.23 -0.73 3.71
CA GLY A 56 -4.16 -0.25 2.87
C GLY A 56 -3.81 1.19 3.18
N ILE A 57 -2.51 1.48 3.27
CA ILE A 57 -1.96 2.84 3.30
C ILE A 57 -0.88 2.99 2.24
N SER A 58 -0.77 4.18 1.68
CA SER A 58 0.30 4.65 0.82
C SER A 58 1.22 5.55 1.63
N LEU A 59 2.53 5.37 1.48
CA LEU A 59 3.53 6.22 2.12
C LEU A 59 4.23 7.08 1.07
N ASN A 60 4.19 8.39 1.29
CA ASN A 60 4.96 9.37 0.53
C ASN A 60 6.23 9.76 1.31
N GLU A 61 7.10 10.54 0.66
CA GLU A 61 8.35 11.02 1.26
C GLU A 61 8.13 11.75 2.60
N ASP A 62 7.13 12.64 2.66
CA ASP A 62 6.80 13.38 3.87
C ASP A 62 6.34 12.47 5.02
N GLU A 63 5.56 11.43 4.69
CA GLU A 63 5.11 10.47 5.71
C GLU A 63 6.27 9.62 6.22
N LEU A 64 7.22 9.25 5.36
CA LEU A 64 8.41 8.45 5.72
C LEU A 64 9.34 9.15 6.70
N ASN A 65 9.41 10.48 6.62
CA ASN A 65 10.23 11.29 7.51
C ASN A 65 9.49 11.72 8.79
N SER A 66 8.19 11.41 8.90
CA SER A 66 7.37 11.77 10.05
C SER A 66 7.70 10.91 11.26
N ARG A 67 7.92 11.57 12.41
CA ARG A 67 8.09 10.89 13.71
C ARG A 67 6.87 10.04 14.10
N LYS A 68 5.68 10.37 13.57
CA LYS A 68 4.42 9.66 13.85
C LYS A 68 4.21 8.41 12.99
N LEU A 69 5.08 8.13 12.01
CA LEU A 69 4.89 7.00 11.11
C LEU A 69 4.98 5.66 11.84
N ALA A 70 5.92 5.52 12.76
CA ALA A 70 6.08 4.29 13.53
C ALA A 70 4.81 4.00 14.35
N ASP A 71 4.27 5.02 15.01
CA ASP A 71 3.02 4.93 15.79
C ASP A 71 1.83 4.61 14.90
N LYS A 72 1.71 5.26 13.73
CA LYS A 72 0.67 4.99 12.72
C LYS A 72 0.70 3.52 12.29
N ILE A 73 1.86 3.00 11.92
CA ILE A 73 2.01 1.62 11.46
C ILE A 73 1.73 0.64 12.61
N TYR A 74 2.28 0.89 13.79
CA TYR A 74 2.07 0.04 14.96
C TYR A 74 0.58 -0.04 15.34
N TYR A 75 -0.08 1.12 15.42
CA TYR A 75 -1.50 1.19 15.75
C TYR A 75 -2.36 0.46 14.71
N LEU A 76 -2.09 0.65 13.42
CA LEU A 76 -2.86 0.00 12.35
C LEU A 76 -2.61 -1.52 12.28
N ALA A 77 -1.37 -1.96 12.48
CA ALA A 77 -0.99 -3.37 12.39
C ALA A 77 -1.38 -4.21 13.63
N THR A 78 -1.73 -3.56 14.75
CA THR A 78 -2.26 -4.21 15.97
C THR A 78 -3.79 -4.29 15.99
N ARG A 79 -4.49 -3.75 14.98
CA ARG A 79 -5.95 -3.73 14.96
C ARG A 79 -6.54 -5.13 14.82
N HIS A 80 -7.65 -5.30 15.52
CA HIS A 80 -8.52 -6.48 15.45
C HIS A 80 -9.93 -6.04 15.08
N THR A 81 -10.69 -6.93 14.46
CA THR A 81 -12.11 -6.70 14.14
C THR A 81 -12.91 -6.59 15.44
N LYS A 82 -13.80 -5.60 15.52
CA LYS A 82 -14.58 -5.30 16.75
C LYS A 82 -15.36 -6.50 17.30
N PHE A 83 -15.93 -7.33 16.42
CA PHE A 83 -16.84 -8.41 16.81
C PHE A 83 -16.26 -9.82 16.74
N SER A 84 -15.21 -10.03 15.93
CA SER A 84 -14.63 -11.39 15.75
C SER A 84 -13.21 -11.51 16.27
N ASN A 85 -12.63 -10.44 16.81
CA ASN A 85 -11.26 -10.37 17.31
C ASN A 85 -10.22 -10.95 16.34
N LYS A 86 -10.49 -10.84 15.03
CA LYS A 86 -9.59 -11.33 13.98
C LYS A 86 -8.58 -10.24 13.65
N PRO A 87 -7.30 -10.59 13.47
CA PRO A 87 -6.28 -9.62 13.13
C PRO A 87 -6.59 -9.00 11.76
N VAL A 88 -6.38 -7.69 11.66
CA VAL A 88 -6.49 -6.95 10.41
C VAL A 88 -5.11 -6.88 9.78
N ILE A 89 -5.01 -7.21 8.49
CA ILE A 89 -3.74 -7.17 7.77
C ILE A 89 -3.52 -5.77 7.23
N LEU A 90 -2.35 -5.19 7.50
CA LEU A 90 -1.94 -3.89 6.99
C LEU A 90 -1.11 -4.07 5.72
N PHE A 91 -1.56 -3.48 4.63
CA PHE A 91 -0.80 -3.33 3.40
C PHE A 91 -0.21 -1.93 3.33
N ILE A 92 1.08 -1.84 3.05
CA ILE A 92 1.82 -0.58 2.95
C ILE A 92 2.38 -0.51 1.54
N ALA A 93 1.85 0.40 0.71
CA ALA A 93 2.38 0.71 -0.60
C ALA A 93 3.41 1.82 -0.51
N VAL A 94 4.59 1.59 -1.07
CA VAL A 94 5.70 2.55 -1.05
C VAL A 94 6.32 2.62 -2.44
N PRO A 95 6.62 3.84 -2.96
CA PRO A 95 7.39 3.98 -4.20
C PRO A 95 8.74 3.27 -4.12
N ALA A 96 9.22 2.74 -5.24
CA ALA A 96 10.47 1.98 -5.31
C ALA A 96 11.67 2.69 -4.67
N LYS A 97 11.76 4.02 -4.84
CA LYS A 97 12.81 4.88 -4.27
C LYS A 97 12.91 4.78 -2.74
N TYR A 98 11.78 4.60 -2.05
CA TYR A 98 11.72 4.60 -0.59
C TYR A 98 11.51 3.22 0.03
N TYR A 99 11.44 2.16 -0.79
CA TYR A 99 11.15 0.81 -0.32
C TYR A 99 12.17 0.31 0.73
N LYS A 100 13.46 0.58 0.51
CA LYS A 100 14.52 0.17 1.46
C LYS A 100 14.38 0.85 2.82
N GLN A 101 14.07 2.16 2.81
CA GLN A 101 13.84 2.93 4.03
C GLN A 101 12.64 2.38 4.81
N ALA A 102 11.52 2.14 4.12
CA ALA A 102 10.33 1.55 4.73
C ALA A 102 10.60 0.15 5.31
N LYS A 103 11.35 -0.68 4.57
CA LYS A 103 11.74 -2.02 5.02
C LYS A 103 12.55 -1.98 6.32
N ASN A 104 13.57 -1.11 6.38
CA ASN A 104 14.41 -0.94 7.57
C ASN A 104 13.58 -0.50 8.79
N LEU A 105 12.63 0.41 8.60
CA LEU A 105 11.72 0.85 9.67
C LEU A 105 10.87 -0.32 10.19
N LEU A 106 10.32 -1.14 9.30
CA LEU A 106 9.57 -2.33 9.69
C LEU A 106 10.44 -3.39 10.39
N GLU A 107 11.75 -3.43 10.06
CA GLU A 107 12.71 -4.32 10.69
C GLU A 107 13.04 -3.97 12.15
N GLN A 108 12.78 -2.73 12.57
CA GLN A 108 12.92 -2.29 13.96
C GLN A 108 11.69 -2.63 14.82
N MET A 109 10.55 -2.97 14.19
CA MET A 109 9.31 -3.32 14.90
C MET A 109 9.34 -4.76 15.41
N ASN A 110 8.58 -5.04 16.47
CA ASN A 110 8.43 -6.40 17.01
C ASN A 110 7.84 -7.38 15.99
N LYS A 111 8.27 -8.65 16.09
CA LYS A 111 7.91 -9.73 15.15
C LYS A 111 6.40 -9.96 15.05
N GLU A 112 5.68 -9.79 16.16
CA GLU A 112 4.23 -9.98 16.23
C GLU A 112 3.45 -8.95 15.43
N VAL A 113 3.90 -7.69 15.39
CA VAL A 113 3.27 -6.64 14.58
C VAL A 113 3.66 -6.82 13.13
N ARG A 114 4.94 -7.11 12.85
CA ARG A 114 5.44 -7.31 11.49
C ARG A 114 4.70 -8.42 10.74
N ARG A 115 4.24 -9.48 11.41
CA ARG A 115 3.49 -10.58 10.76
C ARG A 115 2.18 -10.11 10.10
N ASN A 116 1.61 -9.03 10.62
CA ASN A 116 0.37 -8.43 10.13
C ASN A 116 0.62 -7.39 9.03
N ILE A 117 1.88 -7.11 8.68
CA ILE A 117 2.27 -6.10 7.71
C ILE A 117 2.69 -6.76 6.40
N LYS A 118 2.22 -6.22 5.27
CA LYS A 118 2.62 -6.56 3.92
C LYS A 118 3.13 -5.31 3.22
N LEU A 119 4.45 -5.21 3.10
CA LEU A 119 5.10 -4.13 2.37
C LEU A 119 5.06 -4.43 0.86
N ILE A 120 4.58 -3.47 0.08
CA ILE A 120 4.45 -3.53 -1.37
C ILE A 120 5.31 -2.43 -1.98
N GLN A 121 6.15 -2.81 -2.94
CA GLN A 121 6.86 -1.86 -3.79
C GLN A 121 5.97 -1.48 -4.97
N ILE A 122 5.79 -0.18 -5.19
CA ILE A 122 5.14 0.36 -6.38
C ILE A 122 6.26 0.78 -7.34
N ILE A 123 6.32 0.15 -8.50
CA ILE A 123 7.24 0.48 -9.59
C ILE A 123 6.43 1.25 -10.60
N ASP A 124 6.82 2.49 -10.87
CA ASP A 124 6.17 3.28 -11.90
C ASP A 124 6.57 2.74 -13.28
N GLU A 125 5.59 2.23 -14.04
CA GLU A 125 5.79 1.69 -15.38
C GLU A 125 6.14 2.77 -16.43
N SER A 126 6.08 4.06 -16.06
CA SER A 126 6.60 5.14 -16.90
C SER A 126 8.11 4.98 -17.19
N ILE A 127 8.84 4.31 -16.29
CA ILE A 127 10.29 4.10 -16.40
C ILE A 127 10.60 2.92 -17.35
N SER A 128 9.74 1.90 -17.43
CA SER A 128 10.00 0.67 -18.20
C SER A 128 9.69 0.78 -19.70
N LYS A 129 8.83 1.71 -20.11
CA LYS A 129 8.48 1.89 -21.54
C LYS A 129 9.62 2.52 -22.36
N THR A 130 10.50 3.29 -21.71
CA THR A 130 11.63 3.97 -22.38
C THR A 130 12.70 2.98 -22.84
N ASP A 131 12.94 1.90 -22.09
CA ASP A 131 13.98 0.92 -22.42
C ASP A 131 13.54 -0.10 -23.49
N ILE A 132 12.26 -0.45 -23.54
CA ILE A 132 11.73 -1.39 -24.54
C ILE A 132 11.71 -0.76 -25.94
N SER A 133 11.46 0.55 -26.05
CA SER A 133 11.48 1.27 -27.34
C SER A 133 12.89 1.36 -27.94
N ARG A 134 13.93 1.52 -27.11
CA ARG A 134 15.33 1.62 -27.56
C ARG A 134 15.90 0.30 -28.09
N GLN A 135 15.45 -0.84 -27.57
CA GLN A 135 15.89 -2.13 -28.09
C GLN A 135 15.21 -2.48 -29.42
N LYS A 136 13.93 -2.14 -29.60
CA LYS A 136 13.17 -2.48 -30.82
C LYS A 136 13.70 -1.78 -32.08
N SER A 137 14.21 -0.55 -31.95
CA SER A 137 14.83 0.17 -33.07
C SER A 137 16.18 -0.42 -33.51
N LYS A 138 16.88 -1.14 -32.62
CA LYS A 138 18.20 -1.73 -32.93
C LYS A 138 18.11 -3.02 -33.75
N VAL A 139 16.98 -3.71 -33.71
CA VAL A 139 16.74 -4.98 -34.43
C VAL A 139 16.17 -4.77 -35.83
N LEU A 140 15.69 -3.55 -36.14
CA LEU A 140 15.06 -3.21 -37.42
C LEU A 140 16.05 -2.74 -38.50
N PHE A 141 17.33 -2.53 -38.15
CA PHE A 141 18.38 -2.06 -39.06
C PHE A 141 19.58 -3.01 -39.16
N SER A 142 19.35 -4.30 -38.95
CA SER A 142 20.37 -5.36 -39.06
C SER A 142 19.92 -6.45 -40.02
#